data_AF-A0A519RVR6-F1
#
_entry.id   AF-A0A519RVR6-F1
#
_cell.length_a   1.000
_cell.length_b   1.000
_cell.length_c   1.000
_cell.angle_alpha   90.00
_cell.angle_beta   90.00
_cell.angle_gamma   90.00
#
_symmetry.space_group_name_H-M   'P 1'
#
loop_
_entity.id
_entity.type
_entity.pdbx_description
1 polymer ?
#
loop_
_entity_poly.entity_id
_entity_poly.type
_entity_poly.pdbx_seq_one_letter_code
_entity_poly.pdbx_strand_id
1 'polypeptide(L)'
;MDYENIDWDQASDNFPFDAQPIYYNPPETVDAIAAFLATVTNETFGQAFDPEELNQAEVYPGRVWNRDTASDIGYNERDMLAELHLLQSFFARIQGKGNYCVCFVG
;
A
#
# COMPACT_ATOMS: atom_id res chain seq x y z
N MET A 1 5.54 6.99 7.89
CA MET A 1 6.08 8.02 6.99
C MET A 1 4.99 9.04 6.71
N ASP A 2 5.33 10.34 6.73
CA ASP A 2 4.36 11.40 6.41
C ASP A 2 4.44 11.68 4.90
N TYR A 3 3.54 11.05 4.15
CA TYR A 3 3.48 11.19 2.69
C TYR A 3 2.90 12.54 2.23
N GLU A 4 2.43 13.40 3.15
CA GLU A 4 1.88 14.73 2.82
C GLU A 4 2.96 15.81 2.70
N ASN A 5 4.18 15.53 3.17
CA ASN A 5 5.28 16.49 3.24
C ASN A 5 6.57 15.94 2.59
N ILE A 6 6.44 15.19 1.48
CA ILE A 6 7.63 14.75 0.73
C ILE A 6 8.20 15.96 -0.01
N ASP A 7 9.37 16.43 0.43
CA ASP A 7 10.17 17.44 -0.25
C ASP A 7 10.93 16.78 -1.41
N TRP A 8 10.28 16.72 -2.57
CA TRP A 8 10.84 16.13 -3.79
C TRP A 8 12.05 16.91 -4.32
N ASP A 9 12.26 18.16 -3.90
CA ASP A 9 13.43 18.96 -4.27
C ASP A 9 14.70 18.53 -3.50
N GLN A 10 14.54 17.68 -2.47
CA GLN A 10 15.65 17.01 -1.78
C GLN A 10 15.79 15.52 -2.12
N ALA A 11 14.96 15.00 -3.04
CA ALA A 11 15.23 13.68 -3.60
C ALA A 11 16.57 13.76 -4.34
N SER A 12 17.57 12.99 -3.89
CA SER A 12 18.93 13.10 -4.43
C SER A 12 18.90 12.98 -5.95
N ASP A 13 19.63 13.83 -6.67
CA ASP A 13 19.77 13.78 -8.14
C ASP A 13 20.22 12.40 -8.68
N ASN A 14 20.75 11.55 -7.79
CA ASN A 14 21.17 10.18 -8.09
C ASN A 14 20.09 9.11 -7.88
N PHE A 15 18.86 9.48 -7.53
CA PHE A 15 17.79 8.51 -7.39
C PHE A 15 17.38 8.05 -8.81
N PRO A 16 17.50 6.75 -9.15
CA PRO A 16 17.27 6.28 -10.51
C PRO A 16 15.76 6.17 -10.76
N PHE A 17 15.09 7.32 -10.88
CA PHE A 17 13.68 7.40 -11.24
C PHE A 17 13.38 6.66 -12.55
N ASP A 18 14.36 6.57 -13.45
CA ASP A 18 14.26 5.80 -14.70
C ASP A 18 14.26 4.27 -14.50
N ALA A 19 14.70 3.77 -13.34
CA ALA A 19 14.79 2.34 -13.03
C ALA A 19 13.64 1.82 -12.16
N GLN A 20 12.85 2.71 -11.55
CA GLN A 20 11.74 2.38 -10.66
C GLN A 20 10.42 2.78 -11.31
N PRO A 21 9.45 1.85 -11.48
CA PRO A 21 8.20 2.19 -12.11
C PRO A 21 7.39 3.17 -11.24
N ILE A 22 7.19 4.38 -11.76
CA ILE A 22 6.25 5.35 -11.20
C ILE A 22 4.91 5.19 -11.91
N TYR A 23 3.87 4.83 -11.18
CA TYR A 23 2.54 4.65 -11.73
C TYR A 23 1.70 5.92 -11.51
N TYR A 24 1.35 6.58 -12.60
CA TYR A 24 0.38 7.68 -12.59
C TYR A 24 -1.03 7.13 -12.71
N ASN A 25 -1.87 7.40 -11.71
CA ASN A 25 -3.27 7.06 -11.67
C ASN A 25 -4.10 8.34 -11.86
N PRO A 26 -4.71 8.56 -13.04
CA PRO A 26 -5.60 9.71 -13.25
C PRO A 26 -6.86 9.59 -12.37
N PRO A 27 -7.65 10.67 -12.22
CA PRO A 27 -8.82 10.69 -11.35
C PRO A 27 -9.81 9.52 -11.58
N GLU A 28 -10.06 9.15 -12.83
CA GLU A 28 -10.94 8.01 -13.16
C GLU A 28 -10.40 6.66 -12.65
N THR A 29 -9.08 6.49 -12.62
CA THR A 29 -8.43 5.31 -12.05
C THR A 29 -8.47 5.36 -10.53
N VAL A 30 -8.28 6.54 -9.93
CA VAL A 30 -8.44 6.74 -8.48
C VAL A 30 -9.86 6.39 -8.03
N ASP A 31 -10.88 6.82 -8.78
CA ASP A 31 -12.28 6.49 -8.52
C ASP A 31 -12.51 4.97 -8.57
N ALA A 32 -11.96 4.29 -9.58
CA ALA A 32 -12.08 2.85 -9.71
C ALA A 32 -11.38 2.09 -8.56
N ILE A 33 -10.18 2.52 -8.17
CA ILE A 33 -9.44 1.94 -7.04
C ILE A 33 -10.20 2.16 -5.73
N ALA A 34 -10.67 3.38 -5.47
CA ALA A 34 -11.42 3.70 -4.26
C ALA A 34 -12.71 2.87 -4.16
N ALA A 35 -13.45 2.75 -5.26
CA ALA A 35 -14.66 1.92 -5.34
C ALA A 35 -14.36 0.45 -5.08
N PHE A 36 -13.28 -0.09 -5.65
CA PHE A 36 -12.85 -1.47 -5.41
C PHE A 36 -12.43 -1.70 -3.96
N LEU A 37 -11.56 -0.85 -3.41
CA LEU A 37 -11.07 -0.96 -2.04
C LEU A 37 -12.21 -0.89 -1.01
N ALA A 38 -13.26 -0.11 -1.27
CA ALA A 38 -14.45 -0.04 -0.42
C ALA A 38 -15.23 -1.37 -0.34
N THR A 39 -15.02 -2.30 -1.28
CA THR A 39 -15.63 -3.64 -1.24
C THR A 39 -14.86 -4.64 -0.40
N VAL A 40 -13.59 -4.35 -0.06
CA VAL A 40 -12.74 -5.25 0.72
C VAL A 40 -13.04 -5.07 2.20
N THR A 41 -13.54 -6.13 2.84
CA THR A 41 -13.83 -6.14 4.28
C THR A 41 -12.68 -6.75 5.08
N ASN A 42 -12.63 -6.47 6.38
CA ASN A 42 -11.65 -7.10 7.29
C ASN A 42 -11.76 -8.63 7.28
N GLU A 43 -12.99 -9.15 7.22
CA GLU A 43 -13.24 -10.60 7.16
C GLU A 43 -12.67 -11.22 5.89
N THR A 44 -12.99 -10.65 4.73
CA THR A 44 -12.47 -11.12 3.44
C THR A 44 -10.96 -10.99 3.35
N PHE A 45 -10.38 -9.96 3.97
CA PHE A 45 -8.93 -9.79 4.05
C PHE A 45 -8.28 -10.87 4.91
N GLY A 46 -8.78 -11.10 6.13
CA GLY A 46 -8.23 -12.11 7.03
C GLY A 46 -8.32 -13.53 6.48
N GLN A 47 -9.39 -13.85 5.74
CA GLN A 47 -9.54 -15.12 5.03
C GLN A 47 -8.54 -15.29 3.87
N ALA A 48 -8.17 -14.19 3.20
CA ALA A 48 -7.23 -14.21 2.08
C ALA A 48 -5.76 -14.08 2.51
N PHE A 49 -5.48 -13.58 3.72
CA PHE A 49 -4.12 -13.44 4.21
C PHE A 49 -3.50 -14.81 4.51
N ASP A 50 -2.60 -15.26 3.65
CA ASP A 50 -1.83 -16.50 3.81
C ASP A 50 -0.31 -16.20 3.88
N PRO A 51 0.28 -16.15 5.07
CA PRO A 51 1.71 -15.91 5.20
C PRO A 51 2.58 -17.03 4.64
N GLU A 52 2.08 -18.27 4.55
CA GLU A 52 2.83 -19.36 3.91
C GLU A 52 2.94 -19.11 2.40
N GLU A 53 1.83 -18.80 1.74
CA GLU A 53 1.81 -18.46 0.31
C GLU A 53 2.73 -17.26 0.01
N LEU A 54 2.61 -16.17 0.79
CA LEU A 54 3.43 -14.97 0.62
C LEU A 54 4.93 -15.26 0.78
N ASN A 55 5.28 -16.11 1.75
CA ASN A 55 6.66 -16.52 1.97
C ASN A 55 7.20 -17.42 0.85
N GLN A 56 6.38 -18.37 0.35
CA GLN A 56 6.73 -19.27 -0.74
C GLN A 56 6.92 -18.52 -2.06
N ALA A 57 6.09 -17.52 -2.32
CA ALA A 57 6.19 -16.64 -3.48
C ALA A 57 7.31 -15.58 -3.35
N GLU A 58 8.06 -15.60 -2.24
CA GLU A 58 9.10 -14.62 -1.92
C GLU A 58 8.63 -13.17 -2.04
N VAL A 59 7.36 -12.90 -1.65
CA VAL A 59 6.81 -11.54 -1.62
C VAL A 59 7.63 -10.70 -0.65
N TYR A 60 8.18 -9.59 -1.13
CA TYR A 60 9.03 -8.68 -0.34
C TYR A 60 8.41 -8.40 1.04
N PRO A 61 9.18 -8.49 2.15
CA PRO A 61 10.63 -8.66 2.22
C PRO A 61 11.13 -10.11 2.02
N GLY A 62 10.22 -11.06 1.85
CA GLY A 62 10.48 -12.48 1.70
C GLY A 62 10.68 -13.19 3.04
N ARG A 63 10.01 -14.33 3.22
CA ARG A 63 10.19 -15.28 4.34
C ARG A 63 9.97 -14.71 5.76
N VAL A 64 9.34 -13.56 5.90
CA VAL A 64 9.05 -12.91 7.20
C VAL A 64 7.56 -12.80 7.51
N TRP A 65 6.69 -13.14 6.55
CA TRP A 65 5.24 -13.08 6.73
C TRP A 65 4.79 -14.08 7.79
N ASN A 66 3.92 -13.65 8.70
CA ASN A 66 3.53 -14.48 9.84
C ASN A 66 2.12 -14.13 10.37
N ARG A 67 1.61 -14.92 11.32
CA ARG A 67 0.33 -14.65 12.02
C ARG A 67 0.51 -14.14 13.46
N ASP A 68 1.74 -13.86 13.89
CA ASP A 68 1.97 -13.37 15.24
C ASP A 68 1.63 -11.88 15.31
N THR A 69 0.62 -11.55 16.10
CA THR A 69 0.10 -10.19 16.24
C THR A 69 0.62 -9.47 17.48
N ALA A 70 1.75 -9.91 18.06
CA ALA A 70 2.43 -9.15 19.11
C ALA A 70 2.86 -7.76 18.60
N SER A 71 2.91 -6.77 19.49
CA SER A 71 3.18 -5.37 19.11
C SER A 71 4.57 -5.10 18.55
N ASP A 72 5.52 -5.99 18.86
CA ASP A 72 6.92 -5.95 18.47
C ASP A 72 7.24 -6.81 17.23
N ILE A 73 6.24 -7.51 16.69
CA ILE A 73 6.38 -8.32 15.48
C ILE A 73 5.68 -7.60 14.33
N GLY A 74 6.40 -7.49 13.21
CA GLY A 74 5.93 -6.91 11.95
C GLY A 74 5.46 -7.94 10.93
N TYR A 75 5.00 -7.48 9.76
CA TYR A 75 4.67 -8.32 8.60
C TYR A 75 3.63 -9.42 8.92
N ASN A 76 2.64 -9.05 9.73
CA ASN A 76 1.55 -9.93 10.13
C ASN A 76 0.18 -9.38 9.69
N GLU A 77 -0.85 -10.17 9.93
CA GLU A 77 -2.24 -9.85 9.57
C GLU A 77 -2.74 -8.53 10.18
N ARG A 78 -2.39 -8.25 11.44
CA ARG A 78 -2.80 -7.00 12.12
C ARG A 78 -2.22 -5.79 11.41
N ASP A 79 -0.93 -5.83 11.10
CA ASP A 79 -0.24 -4.71 10.46
C ASP A 79 -0.77 -4.50 9.05
N MET A 80 -0.94 -5.58 8.28
CA MET A 80 -1.50 -5.47 6.93
C MET A 80 -2.94 -5.01 6.89
N LEU A 81 -3.75 -5.36 7.90
CA LEU A 81 -5.11 -4.86 8.01
C LEU A 81 -5.11 -3.35 8.32
N ALA A 82 -4.18 -2.87 9.16
CA ALA A 82 -4.02 -1.44 9.40
C ALA A 82 -3.58 -0.71 8.13
N GLU A 83 -2.64 -1.27 7.35
CA GLU A 83 -2.23 -0.72 6.05
C GLU A 83 -3.38 -0.69 5.04
N LEU A 84 -4.25 -1.72 5.01
CA LEU A 84 -5.47 -1.72 4.19
C LEU A 84 -6.38 -0.54 4.55
N HIS A 85 -6.60 -0.28 5.84
CA HIS A 85 -7.44 0.84 6.29
C HIS A 85 -6.83 2.20 5.94
N LEU A 86 -5.50 2.33 6.03
CA LEU A 86 -4.79 3.53 5.59
C LEU A 86 -4.97 3.74 4.08
N LEU A 87 -4.83 2.68 3.29
CA LEU A 87 -5.01 2.73 1.84
C LEU A 87 -6.45 3.10 1.44
N GLN A 88 -7.45 2.48 2.06
CA GLN A 88 -8.87 2.81 1.89
C GLN A 88 -9.13 4.28 2.21
N SER A 89 -8.62 4.77 3.35
CA SER A 89 -8.81 6.15 3.79
C SER A 89 -8.13 7.14 2.85
N PHE A 90 -6.93 6.82 2.38
CA PHE A 90 -6.19 7.62 1.41
C PHE A 90 -6.99 7.78 0.11
N PHE A 91 -7.39 6.66 -0.51
CA PHE A 91 -8.11 6.67 -1.79
C PHE A 91 -9.48 7.34 -1.68
N ALA A 92 -10.25 7.08 -0.63
CA ALA A 92 -11.54 7.75 -0.40
C ALA A 92 -11.38 9.28 -0.29
N ARG A 93 -10.30 9.75 0.35
CA ARG A 93 -10.02 11.17 0.50
C ARG A 93 -9.64 11.86 -0.81
N ILE A 94 -8.75 11.25 -1.59
CA ILE A 94 -8.31 11.85 -2.86
C ILE A 94 -9.40 11.77 -3.94
N GLN A 95 -10.22 10.72 -3.91
CA GLN A 95 -11.44 10.58 -4.72
C GLN A 95 -12.38 11.78 -4.50
N GLY A 96 -12.71 12.10 -3.24
CA GLY A 96 -13.62 13.22 -2.91
C GLY A 96 -13.14 14.61 -3.35
N LYS A 97 -11.86 14.72 -3.76
CA LYS A 97 -11.25 15.96 -4.27
C LYS A 97 -11.01 15.94 -5.78
N GLY A 98 -11.24 14.81 -6.46
CA GLY A 98 -10.92 14.64 -7.89
C GLY A 98 -9.41 14.66 -8.18
N ASN A 99 -8.59 14.25 -7.22
CA ASN A 99 -7.14 14.27 -7.35
C ASN A 99 -6.64 13.02 -8.10
N TYR A 100 -5.51 13.17 -8.81
CA TYR A 100 -4.72 12.04 -9.28
C TYR A 100 -3.82 11.49 -8.15
N CYS A 101 -3.27 10.30 -8.36
CA CYS A 101 -2.30 9.69 -7.46
C CYS A 101 -1.06 9.22 -8.23
N VAL A 102 0.11 9.37 -7.63
CA VAL A 102 1.36 8.79 -8.11
C VAL A 102 1.79 7.72 -7.12
N CYS A 103 1.95 6.48 -7.59
CA CYS A 103 2.47 5.38 -6.79
C CYS A 103 3.94 5.15 -7.14
N PHE A 104 4.78 5.21 -6.12
CA PHE A 104 6.20 4.96 -6.20
C PHE A 104 6.56 3.83 -5.24
N VAL A 105 7.35 2.87 -5.71
CA VAL A 105 7.91 1.77 -4.92
C VAL A 105 9.43 1.87 -5.05
N GLY A 106 10.16 1.80 -3.94
CA GLY A 106 11.61 1.99 -3.91
C GLY A 106 12.26 1.49 -2.63
#